data_AF-A0A4Q8QUG3-F1
#
_entry.id   AF-A0A4Q8QUG3-F1
#
_cell.length_a   1.000
_cell.length_b   1.000
_cell.length_c   1.000
_cell.angle_alpha   90.00
_cell.angle_beta   90.00
_cell.angle_gamma   90.00
#
_symmetry.space_group_name_H-M   'P 1'
#
loop_
_entity.id
_entity.type
_entity.pdbx_description
1 polymer ?
#
loop_
_entity_poly.entity_id
_entity_poly.type
_entity_poly.pdbx_seq_one_letter_code
_entity_poly.pdbx_strand_id
1 'polypeptide(L)' 'MKKKRNRSRPTEPFEVRLQKFARDARAAARRLPLGRERDALMKKARQTENVLDVSAMLAVRHADAANER' A
#
# COMPACT_ATOMS: atom_id res chain seq x y z
N MET A 1 27.83 17.19 7.91
CA MET A 1 27.50 15.95 8.63
C MET A 1 26.49 15.14 7.81
N LYS A 2 26.85 14.01 7.18
CA LYS A 2 25.91 13.23 6.36
C LYS A 2 25.00 12.40 7.29
N LYS A 3 23.71 12.72 7.34
CA LYS A 3 22.71 12.00 8.15
C LYS A 3 22.63 10.55 7.67
N LYS A 4 22.98 9.58 8.52
CA LYS A 4 22.90 8.14 8.22
C LYS A 4 21.43 7.81 7.91
N ARG A 5 21.16 7.27 6.70
CA ARG A 5 19.79 6.87 6.33
C ARG A 5 19.38 5.68 7.17
N ASN A 6 18.22 5.75 7.83
CA ASN A 6 17.63 4.59 8.49
C ASN A 6 17.24 3.57 7.41
N ARG A 7 18.05 2.51 7.29
CA ARG A 7 17.82 1.36 6.39
C ARG A 7 17.16 0.19 7.13
N SER A 8 16.42 0.44 8.22
CA SER A 8 15.70 -0.64 8.89
C SER A 8 14.56 -1.14 8.00
N ARG A 9 14.50 -2.46 7.80
CA ARG A 9 13.33 -3.07 7.15
C ARG A 9 12.11 -2.82 8.05
N PRO A 10 10.98 -2.37 7.51
CA PRO A 10 9.76 -2.26 8.30
C PRO A 10 9.37 -3.63 8.86
N THR A 11 8.87 -3.65 10.09
CA THR A 11 8.48 -4.88 10.80
C THR A 11 7.30 -5.59 10.12
N GLU A 12 6.35 -4.83 9.58
CA GLU A 12 5.17 -5.38 8.91
C GLU A 12 5.48 -5.71 7.44
N PRO A 13 4.89 -6.78 6.88
CA PRO A 13 4.94 -7.08 5.45
C PRO A 13 4.43 -5.93 4.58
N PHE A 14 4.85 -5.88 3.32
CA PHE A 14 4.51 -4.77 2.42
C PHE A 14 3.00 -4.67 2.18
N GLU A 15 2.34 -5.80 1.98
CA GLU A 15 0.91 -5.94 1.72
C GLU A 15 0.09 -5.45 2.91
N VAL A 16 0.51 -5.80 4.13
CA VAL A 16 -0.13 -5.35 5.38
C VAL A 16 -0.09 -3.83 5.49
N ARG A 17 1.06 -3.22 5.16
CA ARG A 17 1.21 -1.76 5.19
C ARG A 17 0.36 -1.07 4.12
N LEU A 18 0.27 -1.64 2.91
CA LEU A 18 -0.59 -1.13 1.85
C LEU A 18 -2.07 -1.18 2.27
N GLN A 19 -2.52 -2.29 2.84
CA GLN A 19 -3.89 -2.45 3.29
C GLN A 19 -4.24 -1.47 4.41
N LYS A 20 -3.33 -1.28 5.37
CA LYS A 20 -3.47 -0.28 6.44
C LYS A 20 -3.59 1.13 5.87
N PHE A 21 -2.71 1.49 4.93
CA PHE A 21 -2.74 2.81 4.28
C PHE A 21 -4.06 3.06 3.53
N ALA A 22 -4.55 2.10 2.75
CA ALA A 22 -5.81 2.25 2.01
C ALA A 22 -7.00 2.44 2.95
N ARG A 23 -7.02 1.69 4.06
CA ARG A 23 -8.05 1.79 5.12
C ARG A 23 -8.02 3.17 5.79
N ASP A 24 -6.84 3.62 6.20
CA ASP A 24 -6.65 4.90 6.89
C ASP A 24 -7.00 6.07 5.97
N ALA A 25 -6.62 6.01 4.69
CA ALA A 25 -6.95 7.02 3.69
C ALA A 25 -8.48 7.13 3.49
N ARG A 26 -9.20 6.01 3.44
CA ARG A 26 -10.68 6.03 3.39
C ARG A 26 -11.30 6.58 4.67
N ALA A 27 -10.81 6.14 5.83
CA ALA A 27 -11.30 6.62 7.12
C ALA A 27 -11.10 8.14 7.26
N ALA A 28 -9.95 8.65 6.83
CA ALA A 28 -9.67 10.08 6.78
C ALA A 28 -10.61 10.82 5.81
N ALA A 29 -10.77 10.31 4.58
CA ALA A 29 -11.68 10.93 3.61
C ALA A 29 -13.15 10.94 4.04
N ARG A 30 -13.61 9.94 4.80
CA ARG A 30 -14.98 9.91 5.36
C ARG A 30 -15.23 11.00 6.40
N ARG A 31 -14.19 11.49 7.07
CA ARG A 31 -14.28 12.58 8.05
C ARG A 31 -14.28 13.97 7.41
N LEU A 32 -13.95 14.06 6.13
CA LEU A 32 -13.90 15.33 5.40
C LEU A 32 -15.22 15.60 4.67
N PRO A 33 -15.64 16.87 4.55
CA PRO A 33 -16.73 17.25 3.67
C PRO A 33 -16.39 16.92 2.20
N LEU A 34 -17.41 16.95 1.35
CA LEU A 34 -17.24 16.82 -0.10
C LEU A 34 -16.28 17.91 -0.60
N GLY A 35 -15.27 17.53 -1.36
CA GLY A 35 -14.28 18.46 -1.88
C GLY A 35 -12.97 17.80 -2.31
N ARG A 36 -12.07 18.63 -2.85
CA ARG A 36 -10.80 18.21 -3.46
C ARG A 36 -9.93 17.37 -2.52
N GLU A 37 -9.90 17.69 -1.23
CA GLU A 37 -9.08 16.98 -0.24
C GLU A 37 -9.59 15.55 0.00
N ARG A 38 -10.92 15.40 0.15
CA ARG A 38 -11.56 14.09 0.24
C ARG A 38 -11.31 13.26 -1.01
N ASP A 39 -11.44 13.86 -2.19
CA ASP A 39 -11.23 13.18 -3.47
C ASP A 39 -9.79 12.74 -3.65
N ALA A 40 -8.83 13.56 -3.22
CA ALA A 40 -7.42 13.23 -3.26
C ALA A 40 -7.10 12.02 -2.36
N LEU A 41 -7.66 11.96 -1.15
CA LEU A 41 -7.52 10.82 -0.24
C LEU A 41 -8.18 9.56 -0.80
N MET A 42 -9.38 9.68 -1.37
CA MET A 42 -10.06 8.55 -2.01
C MET A 42 -9.30 8.04 -3.25
N LYS A 43 -8.69 8.94 -4.03
CA LYS A 43 -7.82 8.56 -5.16
C LYS A 43 -6.60 7.79 -4.67
N LYS A 44 -5.94 8.26 -3.59
CA LYS A 44 -4.81 7.56 -2.98
C LYS A 44 -5.20 6.17 -2.49
N ALA A 45 -6.33 6.04 -1.79
CA ALA A 45 -6.83 4.75 -1.32
C ALA A 45 -6.99 3.75 -2.49
N ARG A 46 -7.68 4.17 -3.58
CA ARG A 46 -7.85 3.33 -4.78
C ARG A 46 -6.52 2.94 -5.42
N GLN A 47 -5.58 3.88 -5.53
CA GLN A 47 -4.26 3.60 -6.09
C GLN A 47 -3.51 2.55 -5.27
N THR A 48 -3.60 2.63 -3.94
CA THR A 48 -2.97 1.66 -3.03
C THR A 48 -3.59 0.27 -3.15
N GLU A 49 -4.90 0.18 -3.36
CA GLU A 49 -5.58 -1.10 -3.61
C GLU A 49 -5.11 -1.72 -4.92
N ASN A 50 -5.05 -0.94 -6.01
CA ASN A 50 -4.52 -1.44 -7.27
C ASN A 50 -3.08 -1.97 -7.13
N VAL A 51 -2.24 -1.32 -6.32
CA VAL A 51 -0.89 -1.80 -6.02
C VAL A 51 -0.92 -3.11 -5.25
N LEU A 52 -1.85 -3.25 -4.29
CA LEU A 52 -2.04 -4.49 -3.54
C LEU A 52 -2.47 -5.63 -4.47
N ASP A 53 -3.40 -5.40 -5.39
CA ASP A 53 -3.84 -6.39 -6.37
C ASP A 53 -2.69 -6.83 -7.28
N VAL A 54 -1.91 -5.87 -7.82
CA VAL A 54 -0.73 -6.18 -8.62
C VAL A 54 0.30 -6.96 -7.81
N SER A 55 0.55 -6.60 -6.56
CA SER A 55 1.47 -7.33 -5.69
C SER A 55 1.03 -8.77 -5.45
N ALA A 56 -0.28 -9.01 -5.29
CA ALA A 56 -0.84 -10.35 -5.15
C ALA A 56 -0.66 -11.17 -6.44
N MET A 57 -0.92 -10.59 -7.62
CA MET A 57 -0.70 -11.27 -8.91
C MET A 57 0.77 -11.64 -9.12
N LEU A 58 1.70 -10.75 -8.75
CA LEU A 58 3.13 -11.02 -8.85
C LEU A 58 3.57 -12.10 -7.86
N ALA A 59 3.03 -12.10 -6.64
CA ALA A 59 3.35 -13.10 -5.63
C ALA A 59 2.96 -14.53 -6.07
N VAL A 60 1.78 -14.71 -6.67
CA VAL A 60 1.34 -16.01 -7.21
C VAL A 60 2.30 -16.51 -8.29
N ARG A 61 2.68 -15.65 -9.23
CA ARG A 61 3.61 -16.00 -10.31
C ARG A 61 4.99 -16.43 -9.80
N HIS A 62 5.44 -15.89 -8.68
CA HIS A 62 6.68 -16.31 -8.05
C HIS A 62 6.57 -17.65 -7.31
N ALA A 63 5.38 -18.00 -6.80
CA ALA A 63 5.13 -19.29 -6.16
C ALA A 63 5.16 -20.45 -7.17
N ASP A 64 4.57 -20.26 -8.35
CA ASP A 64 4.58 -21.27 -9.42
C ASP A 64 6.01 -21.57 -9.91
N ALA A 65 6.82 -20.52 -10.10
CA ALA A 65 8.23 -20.65 -10.51
C ALA A 65 9.14 -21.32 -9.46
N ALA A 66 8.72 -21.35 -8.19
CA ALA A 66 9.45 -22.03 -7.12
C ALA A 66 9.09 -23.51 -7.00
N ASN A 67 7.93 -23.94 -7.53
CA ASN A 67 7.44 -25.31 -7.45
C ASN A 67 7.92 -26.20 -8.62
N GLU A 68 8.51 -25.60 -9.65
CA GLU A 68 9.09 -26.30 -10.82
C GLU A 68 10.60 -26.61 -10.68
N ARG A 69 11.17 -26.46 -9.47
CA ARG A 69 12.59 -26.79 -9.16
C ARG A 69 12.68 -27.91 -8.14
#